data_AF-A0A354HTT8-F1
#
_entry.id   AF-A0A354HTT8-F1
#
_cell.length_a   1.000
_cell.length_b   1.000
_cell.length_c   1.000
_cell.angle_alpha   90.00
_cell.angle_beta   90.00
_cell.angle_gamma   90.00
#
_symmetry.space_group_name_H-M   'P 1'
#
loop_
_entity.id
_entity.type
_entity.pdbx_description
1 polymer ?
#
loop_
_entity_poly.entity_id
_entity_poly.type
_entity_poly.pdbx_seq_one_letter_code
_entity_poly.pdbx_strand_id
1 'polypeptide(L)'
;SQINYVIQTRFNPQRGYVTESQRGGGGFIRLIRLDLDKLEMILPVLDELGEELSQRQAIDFLHWLHDQGLIDPREAQIMSAVMDPAVLNIPAPARGELRYRILLAMVEAIIREV
;
A
#
# COMPACT_ATOMS: atom_id res chain seq x y z
N SER A 1 17.94 -23.00 -14.59
CA SER A 1 16.92 -22.67 -15.60
C SER A 1 17.09 -21.20 -15.98
N GLN A 2 17.19 -20.90 -17.28
CA GLN A 2 17.37 -19.54 -17.79
C GLN A 2 16.21 -18.61 -17.38
N ILE A 3 15.01 -19.17 -17.27
CA ILE A 3 13.79 -18.45 -16.89
C ILE A 3 13.88 -17.92 -15.45
N ASN A 4 14.36 -18.73 -14.50
CA ASN A 4 14.53 -18.28 -13.10
C ASN A 4 15.57 -17.17 -12.97
N TYR A 5 16.66 -17.25 -13.73
CA TYR A 5 17.69 -16.21 -13.73
C TYR A 5 17.14 -14.87 -14.23
N VAL A 6 16.36 -14.88 -15.32
CA VAL A 6 15.73 -13.66 -15.86
C VAL A 6 14.72 -13.06 -14.87
N ILE A 7 13.91 -13.91 -14.23
CA ILE A 7 12.95 -13.47 -13.21
C ILE A 7 13.66 -12.77 -12.05
N GLN A 8 14.67 -13.42 -11.46
CA GLN A 8 15.39 -12.87 -10.30
C GLN A 8 16.18 -11.59 -10.63
N THR A 9 16.66 -11.43 -11.86
CA THR A 9 17.53 -10.30 -12.24
C THR A 9 16.80 -9.14 -12.92
N ARG A 10 15.66 -9.38 -13.58
CA ARG A 10 14.93 -8.34 -14.33
C ARG A 10 13.58 -7.99 -13.73
N PHE A 11 12.92 -8.94 -13.08
CA PHE A 11 11.57 -8.78 -12.53
C PHE A 11 11.62 -8.94 -11.01
N ASN A 12 12.41 -8.09 -10.36
CA ASN A 12 12.56 -8.08 -8.90
C ASN A 12 11.88 -6.85 -8.28
N PRO A 13 11.70 -6.84 -6.95
CA PRO A 13 11.03 -5.73 -6.27
C PRO A 13 11.74 -4.39 -6.48
N GLN A 14 13.08 -4.37 -6.54
CA GLN A 14 13.89 -3.16 -6.78
C GLN A 14 13.66 -2.54 -8.18
N ARG A 15 13.05 -3.30 -9.09
CA ARG A 15 12.69 -2.87 -10.45
C ARG A 15 11.18 -2.78 -10.64
N GLY A 16 10.40 -2.88 -9.57
CA GLY A 16 8.96 -2.72 -9.61
C GLY A 16 8.23 -3.96 -10.05
N TYR A 17 8.70 -5.15 -9.66
CA TYR A 17 8.00 -6.39 -9.99
C TYR A 17 7.94 -7.35 -8.80
N VAL A 18 6.77 -7.96 -8.59
CA VAL A 18 6.56 -9.07 -7.66
C VAL A 18 6.25 -10.33 -8.47
N THR A 19 6.72 -11.48 -7.99
CA THR A 19 6.57 -12.75 -8.71
C THR A 19 5.91 -13.80 -7.84
N GLU A 20 4.86 -14.43 -8.36
CA GLU A 20 4.18 -15.58 -7.76
C GLU A 20 4.43 -16.81 -8.64
N SER A 21 4.56 -17.99 -8.02
CA SER A 21 4.73 -19.23 -8.76
C SER A 21 3.96 -20.38 -8.14
N GLN A 22 3.34 -21.20 -8.99
CA GLN A 22 2.71 -22.46 -8.61
C GLN A 22 3.37 -23.62 -9.36
N ARG A 23 3.70 -24.72 -8.66
CA ARG A 23 4.28 -25.93 -9.26
C ARG A 23 3.24 -27.06 -9.32
N GLY A 24 3.17 -27.78 -10.45
CA GLY A 24 2.20 -28.86 -10.70
C GLY A 24 1.76 -28.92 -12.18
N GLY A 25 0.80 -29.79 -12.52
CA GLY A 25 0.35 -30.07 -13.91
C GLY A 25 -0.28 -28.91 -14.70
N GLY A 26 -0.31 -27.71 -14.12
CA GLY A 26 -0.73 -26.45 -14.75
C GLY A 26 0.02 -25.25 -14.17
N GLY A 27 1.28 -25.45 -13.78
CA GLY A 27 2.09 -24.43 -13.13
C GLY A 27 2.24 -23.17 -13.98
N PHE A 28 2.17 -22.02 -13.33
CA PHE A 28 2.39 -20.71 -13.95
C PHE A 28 3.34 -19.88 -13.08
N ILE A 29 3.92 -18.86 -13.71
CA ILE A 29 4.63 -17.78 -13.04
C ILE A 29 3.87 -16.51 -13.40
N ARG A 30 3.38 -15.80 -12.38
CA ARG A 30 2.72 -14.51 -12.55
C ARG A 30 3.70 -13.41 -12.18
N LEU A 31 3.92 -12.48 -13.12
CA LEU A 31 4.70 -11.27 -12.89
C LEU A 31 3.71 -10.12 -12.70
N ILE A 32 3.79 -9.45 -11.56
CA ILE A 32 2.98 -8.28 -11.22
C ILE A 32 3.91 -7.07 -11.31
N ARG A 33 3.57 -6.08 -12.15
CA ARG A 33 4.34 -4.83 -12.26
C ARG A 33 3.79 -3.87 -11.23
N LEU A 34 4.63 -3.50 -10.26
CA LEU A 34 4.34 -2.41 -9.34
C LEU A 34 4.47 -1.09 -10.11
N ASP A 35 3.46 -0.23 -10.02
CA ASP A 35 3.56 1.17 -10.47
C ASP A 35 4.51 1.96 -9.54
N LEU A 36 5.81 1.79 -9.75
CA LEU A 36 6.86 2.47 -8.96
C LEU A 36 6.70 4.00 -8.96
N ASP A 37 6.19 4.59 -10.05
CA ASP A 37 5.97 6.04 -10.15
C ASP A 37 4.96 6.54 -9.10
N LYS A 38 3.95 5.72 -8.76
CA LYS A 38 2.97 6.02 -7.71
C LYS A 38 3.57 5.81 -6.33
N LEU A 39 4.37 4.75 -6.16
CA LEU A 39 5.04 4.43 -4.89
C LEU A 39 6.06 5.52 -4.50
N GLU A 40 6.85 6.00 -5.45
CA GLU A 40 7.79 7.12 -5.28
C GLU A 40 7.06 8.45 -4.97
N MET A 41 5.82 8.62 -5.42
CA MET A 41 5.01 9.80 -5.11
C MET A 41 4.35 9.72 -3.73
N ILE A 42 3.87 8.54 -3.31
CA ILE A 42 3.03 8.38 -2.12
C ILE A 42 3.86 8.22 -0.84
N LEU A 43 4.92 7.41 -0.88
CA LEU A 43 5.70 7.08 0.32
C LEU A 43 6.34 8.30 1.00
N PRO A 44 6.95 9.26 0.27
CA PRO A 44 7.50 10.45 0.90
C PRO A 44 6.44 11.30 1.60
N VAL A 45 5.25 11.44 0.99
CA VAL A 45 4.14 12.20 1.56
C VAL A 45 3.60 11.53 2.83
N LEU A 46 3.55 10.20 2.85
CA LEU A 46 3.13 9.44 4.03
C LEU A 46 4.16 9.53 5.16
N ASP A 47 5.45 9.42 4.84
CA ASP A 47 6.55 9.55 5.80
C ASP A 47 6.58 10.96 6.45
N GLU A 48 6.24 12.01 5.70
CA GLU A 48 6.13 13.39 6.22
C GLU A 48 5.03 13.57 7.28
N LEU A 49 3.99 12.72 7.28
CA LEU A 49 2.91 12.78 8.27
C LEU A 49 3.35 12.28 9.66
N GLY A 50 4.46 11.56 9.73
CA GLY A 50 5.06 11.04 10.97
C GLY A 50 4.32 9.83 11.55
N GLU A 51 4.99 9.15 12.51
CA GLU A 51 4.47 7.91 13.10
C GLU A 51 3.24 8.13 13.99
N GLU A 52 2.98 9.34 14.48
CA GLU A 52 1.78 9.66 15.28
C GLU A 52 0.72 10.37 14.42
N LEU A 53 -0.08 9.58 13.70
CA LEU A 53 -1.05 10.12 12.75
C LEU A 53 -2.39 10.47 13.42
N SER A 54 -2.80 11.75 13.36
CA SER A 54 -4.15 12.15 13.77
C SER A 54 -5.22 11.64 12.78
N GLN A 55 -6.48 11.51 13.23
CA GLN A 55 -7.58 11.16 12.32
C GLN A 55 -7.68 12.15 11.16
N ARG A 56 -7.55 13.45 11.43
CA ARG A 56 -7.63 14.49 10.40
C ARG A 56 -6.56 14.31 9.33
N GLN A 57 -5.30 14.13 9.73
CA GLN A 57 -4.20 13.90 8.78
C GLN A 57 -4.44 12.65 7.93
N ALA A 58 -4.96 11.57 8.53
CA ALA A 58 -5.28 10.37 7.78
C ALA A 58 -6.40 10.61 6.74
N ILE A 59 -7.48 11.31 7.12
CA ILE A 59 -8.58 11.64 6.20
C ILE A 59 -8.10 12.57 5.09
N ASP A 60 -7.32 13.60 5.41
CA ASP A 60 -6.76 14.54 4.43
C ASP A 60 -5.86 13.80 3.41
N PHE A 61 -5.07 12.83 3.88
CA PHE A 61 -4.26 11.98 3.00
C PHE A 61 -5.11 11.05 2.13
N LEU A 62 -6.19 10.46 2.65
CA LEU A 62 -7.12 9.65 1.86
C LEU A 62 -7.83 10.46 0.77
N HIS A 63 -8.22 11.71 1.07
CA HIS A 63 -8.75 12.61 0.05
C HIS A 63 -7.72 12.93 -1.03
N TRP A 64 -6.48 13.19 -0.65
CA TRP A 64 -5.40 13.41 -1.61
C TRP A 64 -5.19 12.18 -2.52
N LEU A 65 -5.15 10.97 -1.97
CA LEU A 65 -5.05 9.73 -2.76
C LEU A 65 -6.20 9.60 -3.78
N HIS A 66 -7.43 9.88 -3.33
CA HIS A 66 -8.60 9.87 -4.21
C HIS A 66 -8.51 10.93 -5.31
N ASP A 67 -8.10 12.15 -4.98
CA ASP A 67 -7.97 13.26 -5.95
C ASP A 67 -6.86 13.00 -6.98
N GLN A 68 -5.84 12.23 -6.62
CA GLN A 68 -4.82 11.73 -7.55
C GLN A 68 -5.28 10.52 -8.39
N GLY A 69 -6.50 10.01 -8.17
CA GLY A 69 -7.03 8.83 -8.86
C GLY A 69 -6.33 7.54 -8.47
N LEU A 70 -5.71 7.48 -7.29
CA LEU A 70 -4.98 6.32 -6.78
C LEU A 70 -5.91 5.32 -6.07
N ILE A 71 -7.01 5.82 -5.51
CA ILE A 71 -8.08 5.02 -4.91
C ILE A 71 -9.43 5.50 -5.42
N ASP A 72 -10.38 4.59 -5.51
CA ASP A 72 -11.76 4.92 -5.86
C ASP A 72 -12.55 5.48 -4.64
N PRO A 73 -13.74 6.07 -4.85
CA PRO A 73 -14.54 6.61 -3.75
C PRO A 73 -14.95 5.57 -2.68
N ARG A 74 -15.11 4.30 -3.09
CA ARG A 74 -15.51 3.21 -2.20
C ARG A 74 -14.33 2.80 -1.31
N GLU A 75 -13.13 2.70 -1.86
CA GLU A 75 -11.89 2.48 -1.12
C GLU A 75 -11.66 3.60 -0.12
N ALA A 76 -11.75 4.86 -0.56
CA ALA A 76 -11.61 6.01 0.32
C ALA A 76 -12.60 5.96 1.50
N GLN A 77 -13.86 5.58 1.28
CA GLN A 77 -14.86 5.41 2.35
C GLN A 77 -14.49 4.29 3.32
N ILE A 78 -14.09 3.12 2.81
CA ILE A 78 -13.72 1.96 3.64
C ILE A 78 -12.49 2.29 4.49
N MET A 79 -11.45 2.86 3.88
CA MET A 79 -10.23 3.26 4.58
C MET A 79 -10.55 4.32 5.65
N SER A 80 -11.37 5.32 5.33
CA SER A 80 -11.79 6.38 6.27
C SER A 80 -12.49 5.83 7.50
N ALA A 81 -13.37 4.83 7.33
CA ALA A 81 -14.09 4.21 8.43
C ALA A 81 -13.13 3.56 9.46
N VAL A 82 -12.02 2.98 8.99
CA VAL A 82 -11.01 2.34 9.85
C VAL A 82 -10.18 3.38 10.63
N MET A 83 -10.05 4.62 10.11
CA MET A 83 -9.27 5.68 10.78
C MET A 83 -9.96 6.26 12.02
N ASP A 84 -11.25 5.93 12.23
CA ASP A 84 -12.07 6.47 13.30
C ASP A 84 -11.56 6.09 14.70
N PRO A 85 -11.46 7.05 15.64
CA PRO A 85 -11.01 6.79 17.00
C PRO A 85 -11.84 5.75 17.76
N ALA A 86 -13.15 5.67 17.50
CA ALA A 86 -14.04 4.70 18.11
C ALA A 86 -13.82 3.29 17.55
N VAL A 87 -13.38 3.16 16.29
CA VAL A 87 -13.02 1.87 15.69
C VAL A 87 -11.69 1.36 16.24
N LEU A 88 -10.68 2.23 16.34
CA LEU A 88 -9.37 1.84 16.87
C LEU A 88 -9.41 1.58 18.39
N ASN A 89 -10.27 2.30 19.12
CA ASN A 89 -10.57 2.11 20.54
C ASN A 89 -9.35 1.88 21.46
N ILE A 90 -8.27 2.62 21.23
CA ILE A 90 -7.07 2.61 22.07
C ILE A 90 -6.68 4.05 22.48
N PRO A 91 -5.98 4.22 23.61
CA PRO A 91 -5.55 5.54 24.06
C PRO A 91 -4.44 6.12 23.17
N ALA A 92 -4.33 7.45 23.15
CA ALA A 92 -3.15 8.14 22.60
C ALA A 92 -1.93 7.93 23.54
N PRO A 93 -0.68 7.92 23.02
CA PRO A 93 -0.29 8.14 21.62
C PRO A 93 -0.37 6.88 20.73
N ALA A 94 -0.48 5.69 21.33
CA ALA A 94 -0.51 4.40 20.61
C ALA A 94 -1.57 4.33 19.51
N ARG A 95 -2.68 5.06 19.66
CA ARG A 95 -3.70 5.22 18.61
C ARG A 95 -3.20 5.87 17.33
N GLY A 96 -2.30 6.86 17.43
CA GLY A 96 -1.70 7.52 16.27
C GLY A 96 -0.77 6.57 15.52
N GLU A 97 0.08 5.86 16.27
CA GLU A 97 1.02 4.85 15.76
C GLU A 97 0.30 3.70 15.05
N LEU A 98 -0.77 3.18 15.67
CA LEU A 98 -1.57 2.13 15.05
C LEU A 98 -2.24 2.63 13.77
N ARG A 99 -2.78 3.85 13.78
CA ARG A 99 -3.41 4.46 12.60
C ARG A 99 -2.41 4.59 11.45
N TYR A 100 -1.21 5.10 11.72
CA TYR A 100 -0.14 5.19 10.73
C TYR A 100 0.17 3.82 10.11
N ARG A 101 0.40 2.80 10.94
CA ARG A 101 0.73 1.44 10.48
C ARG A 101 -0.38 0.81 9.64
N ILE A 102 -1.64 1.03 10.02
CA ILE A 102 -2.78 0.53 9.26
C ILE A 102 -2.87 1.27 7.91
N LEU A 103 -2.74 2.60 7.90
CA LEU A 103 -2.79 3.38 6.66
C LEU A 103 -1.66 2.97 5.69
N LEU A 104 -0.43 2.84 6.19
CA LEU A 104 0.71 2.35 5.42
C LEU A 104 0.41 0.98 4.81
N ALA A 105 -0.10 0.04 5.61
CA ALA A 105 -0.44 -1.30 5.12
C ALA A 105 -1.52 -1.28 4.03
N MET A 106 -2.52 -0.39 4.13
CA MET A 106 -3.55 -0.24 3.09
C MET A 106 -2.98 0.36 1.80
N VAL A 107 -2.14 1.39 1.91
CA VAL A 107 -1.45 2.00 0.77
C VAL A 107 -0.56 0.99 0.05
N GLU A 108 0.23 0.21 0.80
CA GLU A 108 1.03 -0.86 0.23
C GLU A 108 0.19 -1.93 -0.47
N ALA A 109 -1.01 -2.23 0.04
CA ALA A 109 -1.92 -3.18 -0.58
C ALA A 109 -2.45 -2.65 -1.93
N ILE A 110 -2.88 -1.40 -1.99
CA ILE A 110 -3.35 -0.74 -3.22
C ILE A 110 -2.26 -0.76 -4.29
N ILE A 111 -1.01 -0.43 -3.93
CA ILE A 111 0.10 -0.37 -4.89
C ILE A 111 0.53 -1.77 -5.38
N ARG A 112 0.19 -2.86 -4.65
CA ARG A 112 0.48 -4.23 -5.10
C ARG A 112 -0.57 -4.78 -6.06
N GLU A 113 -1.80 -4.29 -6.00
CA GLU A 113 -2.91 -4.75 -6.86
C GLU A 113 -2.97 -4.03 -8.22
N VAL A 114 -2.37 -2.84 -8.31
CA VAL A 114 -2.25 -2.04 -9.54
C VAL A 114 -0.95 -2.35 -10.27
#